data_AF-U1W6Q7-F1
#
_entry.id   AF-U1W6Q7-F1
#
_cell.length_a   1.000
_cell.length_b   1.000
_cell.length_c   1.000
_cell.angle_alpha   90.00
_cell.angle_beta   90.00
_cell.angle_gamma   90.00
#
_symmetry.space_group_name_H-M   'P 1'
#
loop_
_entity.id
_entity.type
_entity.pdbx_description
1 polymer ?
#
loop_
_entity_poly.entity_id
_entity_poly.type
_entity_poly.pdbx_seq_one_letter_code
_entity_poly.pdbx_strand_id
1 'polypeptide(L)'
;MRNEKLLIMLETAIMATLAYALSFIKFGGFWAQGGSISLVMIPIVLLSFRRGVKAGLTAGLIVGLLKLMLGGSIVHPVQVLLDYPLPYAVIGLSGLFAASGAAGKAATMTRAVLGITLAASLRFLCHFSSGIIWFGSFAPEGMHAAWYSFLYNVSYLVPEILINSTIIWILLSSRASLLTPHSFSR
;
A
#
# COMPACT_ATOMS: atom_id res chain seq x y z
N MET A 1 -16.90 -17.80 -16.58
CA MET A 1 -15.59 -18.48 -16.61
C MET A 1 -15.58 -19.67 -15.65
N ARG A 2 -14.92 -20.76 -16.05
CA ARG A 2 -14.54 -21.90 -15.20
C ARG A 2 -13.76 -21.37 -13.97
N ASN A 3 -14.36 -21.44 -12.78
CA ASN A 3 -13.78 -21.16 -11.46
C ASN A 3 -13.35 -19.69 -11.16
N GLU A 4 -14.26 -18.92 -10.56
CA GLU A 4 -14.00 -17.58 -10.05
C GLU A 4 -12.85 -17.50 -9.04
N LYS A 5 -12.68 -18.53 -8.19
CA LYS A 5 -11.59 -18.55 -7.20
C LYS A 5 -10.22 -18.55 -7.89
N LEU A 6 -10.07 -19.33 -8.96
CA LEU A 6 -8.84 -19.36 -9.75
C LEU A 6 -8.53 -17.99 -10.35
N LEU A 7 -9.54 -17.31 -10.88
CA LEU A 7 -9.37 -15.96 -11.43
C LEU A 7 -8.93 -14.95 -10.35
N ILE A 8 -9.53 -14.99 -9.16
CA ILE A 8 -9.13 -14.11 -8.05
C ILE A 8 -7.69 -14.40 -7.64
N MET A 9 -7.27 -15.66 -7.58
CA MET A 9 -5.89 -16.04 -7.29
C MET A 9 -4.92 -15.48 -8.34
N LEU A 10 -5.25 -15.61 -9.62
CA LEU A 10 -4.44 -15.08 -10.72
C LEU A 10 -4.34 -13.56 -10.67
N GLU A 11 -5.47 -12.85 -10.51
CA GLU A 11 -5.46 -11.39 -10.36
C GLU A 11 -4.64 -10.96 -9.13
N THR A 12 -4.75 -11.69 -8.01
CA THR A 12 -3.97 -11.40 -6.79
C THR A 12 -2.47 -11.55 -7.04
N ALA A 13 -2.05 -12.65 -7.68
CA ALA A 13 -0.64 -12.87 -8.00
C ALA A 13 -0.08 -11.83 -8.98
N ILE A 14 -0.83 -11.52 -10.04
CA ILE A 14 -0.43 -10.52 -11.04
C ILE A 14 -0.29 -9.13 -10.39
N MET A 15 -1.28 -8.73 -9.59
CA MET A 15 -1.27 -7.41 -8.95
C MET A 15 -0.20 -7.31 -7.85
N ALA A 16 0.07 -8.39 -7.11
CA ALA A 16 1.17 -8.44 -6.15
C ALA A 16 2.53 -8.31 -6.86
N THR A 17 2.76 -9.05 -7.94
CA THR A 17 4.00 -8.96 -8.73
C THR A 17 4.14 -7.57 -9.35
N LEU A 18 3.07 -6.99 -9.88
CA LEU A 18 3.07 -5.63 -10.42
C LEU A 18 3.40 -4.60 -9.33
N ALA A 19 2.81 -4.71 -8.13
CA ALA A 19 3.12 -3.84 -7.00
C ALA A 19 4.60 -3.96 -6.61
N TYR A 20 5.12 -5.19 -6.54
CA TYR A 20 6.53 -5.43 -6.25
C TYR A 20 7.44 -4.79 -7.31
N ALA A 21 7.13 -4.98 -8.60
CA ALA A 21 7.85 -4.37 -9.71
C ALA A 21 7.84 -2.83 -9.66
N LEU A 22 6.67 -2.24 -9.43
CA LEU A 22 6.49 -0.80 -9.25
C LEU A 22 7.20 -0.25 -8.00
N SER A 23 7.53 -1.12 -7.03
CA SER A 23 8.31 -0.74 -5.86
C SER A 23 9.80 -0.48 -6.15
N PHE A 24 10.29 -0.88 -7.34
CA PHE A 24 11.62 -0.51 -7.82
C PHE A 24 11.67 0.87 -8.49
N ILE A 25 10.53 1.37 -8.96
CA ILE A 25 10.41 2.76 -9.41
C ILE A 25 10.38 3.64 -8.16
N LYS A 26 11.58 3.99 -7.70
CA LYS A 26 11.79 4.78 -6.50
C LYS A 26 12.25 6.17 -6.90
N PHE A 27 11.53 7.18 -6.44
CA PHE A 27 12.07 8.53 -6.36
C PHE A 27 12.86 8.57 -5.05
N GLY A 28 14.18 8.44 -5.20
CA GLY A 28 15.11 8.44 -4.07
C GLY A 28 15.16 9.81 -3.39
N GLY A 29 15.59 9.81 -2.13
CA GLY A 29 15.84 11.02 -1.34
C GLY A 29 16.90 10.76 -0.28
N PHE A 30 17.03 11.66 0.69
CA PHE A 30 18.11 11.68 1.69
C PHE A 30 17.94 10.67 2.84
N TRP A 31 17.14 9.62 2.66
CA TRP A 31 16.74 8.71 3.74
C TRP A 31 17.69 7.53 3.91
N ALA A 32 18.52 7.55 4.96
CA ALA A 32 19.54 6.53 5.20
C ALA A 32 19.00 5.21 5.81
N GLN A 33 17.97 5.28 6.63
CA GLN A 33 17.32 4.14 7.33
C GLN A 33 16.16 3.52 6.53
N GLY A 34 16.24 3.55 5.20
CA GLY A 34 15.17 3.13 4.31
C GLY A 34 14.19 4.27 4.01
N GLY A 35 13.01 3.94 3.49
CA GLY A 35 12.08 4.95 2.97
C GLY A 35 12.37 5.32 1.51
N SER A 36 11.30 5.46 0.74
CA SER A 36 11.35 5.84 -0.67
C SER A 36 9.95 6.19 -1.13
N ILE A 37 9.85 7.14 -2.05
CA ILE A 37 8.59 7.41 -2.73
C ILE A 37 8.46 6.38 -3.87
N SER A 38 7.48 5.48 -3.78
CA SER A 38 7.28 4.41 -4.78
C SER A 38 5.83 4.31 -5.25
N LEU A 39 5.59 3.50 -6.28
CA LEU A 39 4.26 3.28 -6.84
C LEU A 39 3.61 1.97 -6.35
N VAL A 40 4.13 1.39 -5.26
CA VAL A 40 3.75 0.07 -4.76
C VAL A 40 2.27 -0.04 -4.33
N MET A 41 1.68 1.06 -3.88
CA MET A 41 0.31 1.07 -3.35
C MET A 41 -0.73 0.87 -4.46
N ILE A 42 -0.45 1.34 -5.69
CA ILE A 42 -1.44 1.40 -6.78
C ILE A 42 -2.07 0.03 -7.05
N PRO A 43 -1.30 -1.05 -7.30
CA PRO A 43 -1.91 -2.31 -7.67
C PRO A 43 -2.65 -2.96 -6.49
N ILE A 44 -2.15 -2.80 -5.27
CA ILE A 44 -2.80 -3.36 -4.07
C ILE A 44 -4.16 -2.68 -3.85
N VAL A 45 -4.22 -1.34 -3.97
CA VAL A 45 -5.46 -0.59 -3.83
C VAL A 45 -6.46 -0.97 -4.93
N LEU A 46 -6.02 -1.00 -6.20
CA LEU A 46 -6.89 -1.39 -7.31
C LEU A 46 -7.46 -2.79 -7.13
N LEU A 47 -6.63 -3.77 -6.75
CA LEU A 47 -7.09 -5.12 -6.48
C LEU A 47 -8.08 -5.15 -5.30
N SER A 48 -7.79 -4.43 -4.22
CA SER A 48 -8.66 -4.40 -3.05
C SER A 48 -10.03 -3.80 -3.37
N PHE A 49 -10.08 -2.77 -4.21
CA PHE A 49 -11.35 -2.22 -4.70
C PHE A 49 -12.08 -3.18 -5.64
N ARG A 50 -11.34 -3.92 -6.47
CA ARG A 50 -11.90 -4.82 -7.49
C ARG A 50 -12.40 -6.16 -6.95
N ARG A 51 -11.67 -6.75 -6.01
CA ARG A 51 -11.89 -8.11 -5.47
C ARG A 51 -12.14 -8.16 -3.97
N GLY A 52 -12.17 -6.99 -3.33
CA GLY A 52 -12.42 -6.83 -1.91
C GLY A 52 -11.18 -7.00 -1.04
N VAL A 53 -11.38 -6.73 0.25
CA VAL A 53 -10.33 -6.66 1.28
C VAL A 53 -9.47 -7.92 1.34
N LYS A 54 -10.06 -9.12 1.23
CA LYS A 54 -9.29 -10.38 1.33
C LYS A 54 -8.21 -10.49 0.24
N ALA A 55 -8.56 -10.16 -1.00
CA ALA A 55 -7.60 -10.17 -2.11
C ALA A 55 -6.53 -9.08 -1.93
N GLY A 56 -6.94 -7.88 -1.51
CA GLY A 56 -6.03 -6.78 -1.20
C GLY A 56 -5.03 -7.11 -0.09
N LEU A 57 -5.50 -7.63 1.05
CA LEU A 57 -4.66 -8.04 2.17
C LEU A 57 -3.65 -9.12 1.74
N THR A 58 -4.11 -10.10 0.96
CA THR A 58 -3.25 -11.19 0.46
C THR A 58 -2.17 -10.66 -0.48
N ALA A 59 -2.53 -9.81 -1.46
CA ALA A 59 -1.55 -9.21 -2.36
C ALA A 59 -0.54 -8.34 -1.61
N GLY A 60 -1.01 -7.52 -0.66
CA GLY A 60 -0.15 -6.69 0.18
C GLY A 60 0.81 -7.53 1.02
N LEU A 61 0.34 -8.62 1.62
CA LEU A 61 1.17 -9.56 2.36
C LEU A 61 2.25 -10.19 1.47
N ILE A 62 1.88 -10.65 0.26
CA ILE A 62 2.83 -11.20 -0.71
C ILE A 62 3.91 -10.17 -1.04
N VAL A 63 3.51 -8.92 -1.33
CA VAL A 63 4.47 -7.83 -1.62
C VAL A 63 5.42 -7.61 -0.44
N GLY A 64 4.89 -7.54 0.78
CA GLY A 64 5.70 -7.37 1.98
C GLY A 64 6.71 -8.50 2.18
N LEU A 65 6.29 -9.75 2.00
CA LEU A 65 7.16 -10.92 2.07
C LEU A 65 8.23 -10.92 0.96
N LEU A 66 7.86 -10.60 -0.29
CA LEU A 66 8.82 -10.48 -1.39
C LEU A 66 9.87 -9.40 -1.10
N LYS A 67 9.47 -8.26 -0.53
CA LYS A 67 10.41 -7.21 -0.14
C LYS A 67 11.32 -7.61 1.00
N LEU A 68 10.83 -8.40 1.96
CA LEU A 68 11.67 -8.98 3.01
C LEU A 68 12.71 -9.94 2.42
N MET A 69 12.26 -10.90 1.59
CA MET A 69 13.10 -11.97 1.06
C MET A 69 14.17 -11.48 0.07
N LEU A 70 13.85 -10.47 -0.74
CA LEU A 70 14.67 -10.08 -1.89
C LEU A 70 15.48 -8.79 -1.67
N GLY A 71 15.45 -8.23 -0.46
CA GLY A 71 16.20 -7.00 -0.15
C GLY A 71 15.85 -6.37 1.19
N GLY A 72 15.25 -7.14 2.10
CA GLY A 72 14.93 -6.67 3.45
C GLY A 72 16.15 -6.72 4.36
N SER A 73 16.19 -5.80 5.30
CA SER A 73 17.15 -5.74 6.40
C SER A 73 16.47 -6.25 7.66
N ILE A 74 17.07 -7.23 8.31
CA ILE A 74 16.57 -7.81 9.56
C ILE A 74 17.45 -7.28 10.68
N VAL A 75 16.89 -6.36 11.47
CA VAL A 75 17.59 -5.74 12.60
C VAL A 75 16.89 -6.00 13.93
N HIS A 76 15.58 -6.21 13.90
CA HIS A 76 14.80 -6.60 15.08
C HIS A 76 13.53 -7.36 14.65
N PRO A 77 13.06 -8.41 15.36
CA PRO A 77 11.88 -9.18 14.95
C PRO A 77 10.60 -8.33 14.80
N VAL A 78 10.39 -7.37 15.69
CA VAL A 78 9.24 -6.45 15.62
C VAL A 78 9.39 -5.49 14.43
N GLN A 79 10.61 -5.04 14.14
CA GLN A 79 10.89 -4.20 12.97
C GLN A 79 10.58 -4.95 11.68
N VAL A 80 10.95 -6.24 11.60
CA VAL A 80 10.64 -7.07 10.43
C VAL A 80 9.15 -7.07 10.14
N LEU A 81 8.32 -7.33 11.15
CA LEU A 81 6.86 -7.31 11.00
C LEU A 81 6.34 -5.94 10.55
N LEU A 82 6.83 -4.87 11.20
CA LEU A 82 6.33 -3.51 11.02
C LEU A 82 6.86 -2.78 9.78
N ASP A 83 7.93 -3.28 9.15
CA ASP A 83 8.49 -2.67 7.94
C ASP A 83 8.25 -3.47 6.66
N TYR A 84 7.93 -4.77 6.77
CA TYR A 84 7.77 -5.64 5.59
C TYR A 84 6.36 -6.24 5.43
N PRO A 85 5.90 -7.32 6.09
CA PRO A 85 4.61 -7.90 5.77
C PRO A 85 3.43 -6.99 6.16
N LEU A 86 3.43 -6.42 7.36
CA LEU A 86 2.28 -5.68 7.88
C LEU A 86 1.97 -4.37 7.13
N PRO A 87 2.93 -3.43 6.91
CA PRO A 87 2.65 -2.15 6.26
C PRO A 87 2.20 -2.27 4.80
N TYR A 88 2.41 -3.42 4.15
CA TYR A 88 1.94 -3.68 2.79
C TYR A 88 0.61 -4.43 2.82
N ALA A 89 0.42 -5.39 3.75
CA ALA A 89 -0.86 -6.05 3.95
C ALA A 89 -1.98 -5.06 4.28
N VAL A 90 -1.76 -4.10 5.21
CA VAL A 90 -2.78 -3.12 5.61
C VAL A 90 -3.24 -2.19 4.49
N ILE A 91 -2.47 -2.05 3.39
CA ILE A 91 -2.92 -1.33 2.19
C ILE A 91 -4.20 -1.98 1.63
N GLY A 92 -4.32 -3.30 1.75
CA GLY A 92 -5.50 -4.05 1.38
C GLY A 92 -6.79 -3.63 2.09
N LEU A 93 -6.73 -2.92 3.22
CA LEU A 93 -7.92 -2.40 3.90
C LEU A 93 -8.56 -1.21 3.16
N SER A 94 -7.91 -0.66 2.13
CA SER A 94 -8.50 0.36 1.26
C SER A 94 -9.84 -0.08 0.65
N GLY A 95 -10.00 -1.38 0.38
CA GLY A 95 -11.21 -1.98 -0.18
C GLY A 95 -12.42 -1.96 0.74
N LEU A 96 -12.28 -1.58 2.02
CA LEU A 96 -13.44 -1.28 2.88
C LEU A 96 -14.31 -0.15 2.29
N PHE A 97 -13.68 0.74 1.51
CA PHE A 97 -14.37 1.82 0.82
C PHE A 97 -14.75 1.47 -0.61
N ALA A 98 -14.50 0.25 -1.10
CA ALA A 98 -14.80 -0.14 -2.47
C ALA A 98 -16.24 0.25 -2.87
N ALA A 99 -16.38 0.91 -4.02
CA ALA A 99 -17.67 1.34 -4.52
C ALA A 99 -18.44 0.13 -5.08
N SER A 100 -19.64 -0.13 -4.56
CA SER A 100 -20.60 -1.01 -5.22
C SER A 100 -21.06 -0.33 -6.52
N GLY A 101 -21.24 -1.10 -7.60
CA GLY A 101 -21.40 -0.64 -8.98
C GLY A 101 -22.59 0.30 -9.31
N ALA A 102 -23.29 0.81 -8.30
CA ALA A 102 -24.37 1.80 -8.42
C ALA A 102 -23.96 3.23 -7.99
N ALA A 103 -22.73 3.43 -7.49
CA ALA A 103 -22.27 4.75 -7.06
C ALA A 103 -21.88 5.63 -8.26
N GLY A 104 -22.41 6.86 -8.33
CA GLY A 104 -21.99 7.84 -9.32
C GLY A 104 -20.50 8.18 -9.25
N LYS A 105 -19.96 8.80 -10.31
CA LYS A 105 -18.52 9.13 -10.44
C LYS A 105 -17.97 9.84 -9.19
N ALA A 106 -18.63 10.91 -8.74
CA ALA A 106 -18.20 11.68 -7.56
C ALA A 106 -18.09 10.80 -6.29
N ALA A 107 -19.12 9.99 -6.00
CA ALA A 107 -19.12 9.09 -4.85
C ALA A 107 -18.01 8.03 -4.93
N THR A 108 -17.75 7.50 -6.13
CA THR A 108 -16.65 6.55 -6.37
C THR A 108 -15.29 7.18 -6.08
N MET A 109 -15.10 8.44 -6.47
CA MET A 109 -13.85 9.16 -6.23
C MET A 109 -13.64 9.49 -4.76
N THR A 110 -14.66 9.98 -4.06
CA THR A 110 -14.60 10.21 -2.62
C THR A 110 -14.24 8.94 -1.86
N ARG A 111 -14.86 7.82 -2.22
CA ARG A 111 -14.57 6.50 -1.64
C ARG A 111 -13.15 6.03 -1.92
N ALA A 112 -12.65 6.25 -3.14
CA ALA A 112 -11.26 5.95 -3.48
C ALA A 112 -10.28 6.72 -2.60
N VAL A 113 -10.49 8.03 -2.44
CA VAL A 113 -9.66 8.88 -1.57
C VAL A 113 -9.70 8.38 -0.12
N LEU A 114 -10.88 8.09 0.43
CA LEU A 114 -11.01 7.58 1.80
C LEU A 114 -10.27 6.24 1.99
N GLY A 115 -10.36 5.33 1.02
CA GLY A 115 -9.65 4.05 1.06
C GLY A 115 -8.13 4.21 1.02
N ILE A 116 -7.63 5.13 0.20
CA ILE A 116 -6.19 5.42 0.10
C ILE A 116 -5.70 6.08 1.39
N THR A 117 -6.45 7.04 1.94
CA THR A 117 -6.12 7.68 3.22
C THR A 117 -6.07 6.66 4.36
N LEU A 118 -7.02 5.71 4.44
CA LEU A 118 -6.96 4.65 5.45
C LEU A 118 -5.70 3.80 5.28
N ALA A 119 -5.42 3.32 4.07
CA ALA A 119 -4.24 2.51 3.78
C ALA A 119 -2.94 3.23 4.16
N ALA A 120 -2.86 4.51 3.80
CA ALA A 120 -1.75 5.41 4.11
C ALA A 120 -1.53 5.58 5.62
N SER A 121 -2.60 5.86 6.38
CA SER A 121 -2.52 6.03 7.82
C SER A 121 -2.08 4.75 8.53
N LEU A 122 -2.63 3.60 8.15
CA LEU A 122 -2.24 2.32 8.77
C LEU A 122 -0.79 1.95 8.46
N ARG A 123 -0.35 2.18 7.22
CA ARG A 123 1.05 2.00 6.81
C ARG A 123 1.98 2.94 7.58
N PHE A 124 1.60 4.21 7.75
CA PHE A 124 2.35 5.17 8.56
C PHE A 124 2.48 4.69 10.00
N LEU A 125 1.39 4.24 10.62
CA LEU A 125 1.43 3.74 12.00
C LEU A 125 2.41 2.57 12.17
N CYS A 126 2.48 1.66 11.19
CA CYS A 126 3.45 0.55 11.22
C CYS A 126 4.89 1.07 11.25
N HIS A 127 5.28 1.91 10.28
CA HIS A 127 6.64 2.43 10.19
C HIS A 127 6.99 3.41 11.31
N PHE A 128 6.00 4.18 11.79
CA PHE A 128 6.15 5.05 12.94
C PHE A 128 6.49 4.26 14.22
N SER A 129 5.75 3.18 14.47
CA SER A 129 6.02 2.27 15.59
C SER A 129 7.38 1.56 15.43
N SER A 130 7.72 1.11 14.22
CA SER A 130 9.06 0.55 13.93
C SER A 130 10.17 1.56 14.27
N GLY A 131 9.97 2.83 13.88
CA GLY A 131 10.90 3.92 14.13
C GLY A 131 11.09 4.23 15.62
N ILE A 132 10.03 4.18 16.42
CA ILE A 132 10.15 4.37 17.89
C ILE A 132 10.89 3.20 18.53
N ILE A 133 10.56 1.97 18.14
CA ILE A 133 11.07 0.75 18.80
C ILE A 133 12.53 0.51 18.47
N TRP A 134 12.94 0.77 17.22
CA TRP A 134 14.29 0.42 16.75
C TRP A 134 15.11 1.61 16.29
N PHE A 135 14.55 2.49 15.45
CA PHE A 135 15.35 3.55 14.81
C PHE A 135 15.55 4.80 15.68
N GLY A 136 15.04 4.82 16.91
CA GLY A 136 15.22 5.94 17.84
C GLY A 136 16.69 6.23 18.17
N SER A 137 17.57 5.24 18.05
CA SER A 137 19.03 5.42 18.25
C SER A 137 19.69 6.28 17.17
N PHE A 138 19.04 6.50 16.03
CA PHE A 138 19.53 7.38 14.96
C PHE A 138 19.02 8.82 15.12
N ALA A 139 18.25 9.11 16.17
CA ALA A 139 17.79 10.46 16.45
C ALA A 139 18.98 11.37 16.80
N PRO A 140 19.00 12.63 16.32
CA PRO A 140 19.95 13.65 16.76
C PRO A 140 19.97 13.83 18.28
N GLU A 141 21.10 14.27 18.82
CA GLU A 141 21.26 14.54 20.25
C GLU A 141 20.16 15.50 20.75
N GLY A 142 19.49 15.11 21.84
CA GLY A 142 18.37 15.86 22.42
C GLY A 142 17.01 15.67 21.72
N MET A 143 16.91 14.90 20.63
CA MET A 143 15.63 14.65 19.95
C MET A 143 14.95 13.38 20.46
N HIS A 144 13.67 13.50 20.86
CA HIS A 144 12.87 12.35 21.28
C HIS A 144 12.61 11.38 20.10
N ALA A 145 12.75 10.08 20.34
CA ALA A 145 12.64 9.02 19.32
C ALA A 145 11.31 9.06 18.54
N ALA A 146 10.19 9.36 19.21
CA ALA A 146 8.90 9.50 18.53
C ALA A 146 8.88 10.70 17.56
N TRP A 147 9.54 11.80 17.91
CA TRP A 147 9.59 12.96 17.03
C TRP A 147 10.49 12.71 15.82
N TYR A 148 11.61 12.01 16.03
CA TYR A 148 12.48 11.54 14.96
C TYR A 148 11.71 10.62 13.99
N SER A 149 11.07 9.59 14.52
CA SER A 149 10.26 8.65 13.74
C SER A 149 9.14 9.35 12.98
N PHE A 150 8.43 10.28 13.61
CA PHE A 150 7.35 11.04 12.97
C PHE A 150 7.86 11.81 11.75
N LEU A 151 8.86 12.68 11.94
CA LEU A 151 9.39 13.52 10.86
C LEU A 151 10.02 12.69 9.74
N TYR A 152 10.75 11.64 10.10
CA TYR A 152 11.37 10.73 9.14
C TYR A 152 10.31 10.08 8.25
N ASN A 153 9.28 9.48 8.85
CA ASN A 153 8.23 8.76 8.11
C ASN A 153 7.34 9.71 7.29
N VAL A 154 6.94 10.86 7.84
CA VAL A 154 6.12 11.85 7.14
C VAL A 154 6.84 12.35 5.88
N SER A 155 8.15 12.58 5.96
CA SER A 155 8.92 13.20 4.87
C SER A 155 8.92 12.43 3.56
N TYR A 156 8.80 11.09 3.58
CA TYR A 156 8.65 10.28 2.34
C TYR A 156 7.24 9.75 2.14
N LEU A 157 6.51 9.40 3.21
CA LEU A 157 5.17 8.83 3.07
C LEU A 157 4.16 9.85 2.54
N VAL A 158 4.19 11.10 3.01
CA VAL A 158 3.22 12.10 2.54
C VAL A 158 3.35 12.34 1.02
N PRO A 159 4.55 12.61 0.47
CA PRO A 159 4.71 12.69 -0.99
C PRO A 159 4.29 11.40 -1.71
N GLU A 160 4.64 10.22 -1.17
CA GLU A 160 4.24 8.92 -1.75
C GLU A 160 2.71 8.78 -1.82
N ILE A 161 2.01 9.14 -0.75
CA ILE A 161 0.54 9.10 -0.69
C ILE A 161 -0.07 10.06 -1.71
N LEU A 162 0.46 11.28 -1.83
CA LEU A 162 -0.06 12.27 -2.77
C LEU A 162 0.11 11.82 -4.24
N ILE A 163 1.28 11.26 -4.58
CA ILE A 163 1.56 10.75 -5.93
C ILE A 163 0.66 9.55 -6.24
N ASN A 164 0.62 8.55 -5.35
CA ASN A 164 -0.21 7.37 -5.55
C ASN A 164 -1.71 7.73 -5.63
N SER A 165 -2.18 8.65 -4.77
CA SER A 165 -3.57 9.14 -4.80
C SER A 165 -3.91 9.81 -6.11
N THR A 166 -3.03 10.69 -6.61
CA THR A 166 -3.20 11.37 -7.89
C THR A 166 -3.27 10.37 -9.04
N ILE A 167 -2.38 9.39 -9.09
CA ILE A 167 -2.37 8.39 -10.17
C ILE A 167 -3.63 7.53 -10.12
N ILE A 168 -4.04 7.05 -8.94
CA ILE A 168 -5.29 6.29 -8.80
C ILE A 168 -6.48 7.15 -9.23
N TRP A 169 -6.54 8.42 -8.81
CA TRP A 169 -7.59 9.35 -9.23
C TRP A 169 -7.68 9.50 -10.75
N ILE A 170 -6.54 9.61 -11.45
CA ILE A 170 -6.49 9.66 -12.93
C ILE A 170 -7.00 8.35 -13.52
N LEU A 171 -6.47 7.21 -13.05
CA LEU A 171 -6.85 5.88 -13.55
C LEU A 171 -8.36 5.63 -13.42
N LEU A 172 -8.94 5.99 -12.27
CA LEU A 172 -10.37 5.82 -12.02
C LEU A 172 -11.24 6.81 -12.79
N SER A 173 -10.72 8.01 -13.06
CA SER A 173 -11.39 9.00 -13.90
C SER A 173 -11.46 8.58 -15.37
N SER A 174 -10.41 7.92 -15.86
CA SER A 174 -10.29 7.48 -17.26
C SER A 174 -10.89 6.11 -17.51
N ARG A 175 -10.78 5.18 -16.56
CA ARG A 175 -11.29 3.80 -16.67
C ARG A 175 -11.83 3.29 -15.34
N ALA A 176 -13.04 3.73 -14.97
CA ALA A 176 -13.74 3.21 -13.81
C ALA A 176 -13.99 1.68 -13.87
N SER A 177 -14.00 1.08 -15.07
CA SER A 177 -14.11 -0.36 -15.27
C SER A 177 -12.97 -1.18 -14.66
N LEU A 178 -11.86 -0.55 -14.26
CA LEU A 178 -10.80 -1.23 -13.52
C LEU A 178 -11.31 -1.77 -12.16
N LEU A 179 -12.27 -1.07 -11.55
CA LEU A 179 -12.86 -1.44 -10.26
C LEU A 179 -13.93 -2.54 -10.39
N THR A 180 -14.50 -2.72 -11.58
CA THR A 180 -15.54 -3.72 -11.78
C THR A 180 -14.93 -4.98 -12.38
N PRO A 181 -15.05 -6.15 -11.71
CA PRO A 181 -14.72 -7.40 -12.36
C PRO A 181 -15.64 -7.59 -13.57
N HIS A 182 -15.11 -8.02 -14.71
CA HIS A 182 -15.94 -8.38 -15.84
C HIS A 182 -16.84 -9.54 -15.42
N SER A 183 -18.14 -9.30 -15.30
CA SER A 183 -19.12 -10.37 -15.24
C SER A 183 -19.26 -10.92 -16.65
N PHE A 184 -18.74 -12.12 -16.89
CA PHE A 184 -19.22 -12.90 -18.03
C PHE A 184 -20.64 -13.35 -17.68
N SER A 185 -21.64 -12.52 -17.99
CA SER A 185 -23.02 -12.98 -18.03
C SER A 185 -23.11 -14.06 -19.10
N ARG A 186 -23.78 -15.17 -18.76
CA ARG A 186 -24.16 -16.18 -19.74
C ARG A 186 -25.16 -15.60 -20.73
#